data_AF-A0A8T4KVU7-F1
#
_entry.id   AF-A0A8T4KVU7-F1
#
_cell.length_a   1.000
_cell.length_b   1.000
_cell.length_c   1.000
_cell.angle_alpha   90.00
_cell.angle_beta   90.00
_cell.angle_gamma   90.00
#
_symmetry.space_group_name_H-M   'P 1'
#
loop_
_entity.id
_entity.type
_entity.pdbx_description
1 polymer ?
#
loop_
_entity_poly.entity_id
_entity_poly.type
_entity_poly.pdbx_seq_one_letter_code
_entity_poly.pdbx_strand_id
1 'polypeptide(L)'
;MADQIKTKNNNAHYVQKMRAKLFDIEARKLIAIIHEIDAKELGIMPLDRIEIYCPITKKRVTTVADLTTTMVKKNEIGLFKDVSRELGIKKCDFLEVKASPQPESVTYIKKKMKGEKLSFEEISEIVRDIGKNKLDEIEISAFMAAVYIHGFDLDETTSMTRALLLDGKQLKIEKTPVVDKHCIGGINGRATMIVVPIVAAAGCYIPKTSSRAVTSCAGTADAMEVLAPVNLSIEQIKSITEKIGGVIVWGGAVDLAPVDDKIIDNCKRCKQKGKRRRKVRCI
;
A
#
# COMPACT_ATOMS: atom_id res chain seq x y z
N MET A 1 -46.35 5.25 10.78
CA MET A 1 -46.37 5.05 9.32
C MET A 1 -45.22 5.86 8.74
N ALA A 2 -44.10 5.21 8.46
CA ALA A 2 -42.99 5.80 7.74
C ALA A 2 -42.69 4.82 6.59
N ASP A 3 -43.01 5.25 5.38
CA ASP A 3 -43.04 4.42 4.19
C ASP A 3 -41.64 3.92 3.81
N GLN A 4 -41.49 2.60 3.83
CA GLN A 4 -40.37 1.91 3.19
C GLN A 4 -40.62 1.91 1.68
N ILE A 5 -39.99 2.82 0.95
CA ILE A 5 -39.95 2.74 -0.51
C ILE A 5 -38.98 1.61 -0.89
N LYS A 6 -39.54 0.41 -1.09
CA LYS A 6 -38.84 -0.76 -1.64
C LYS A 6 -38.91 -0.73 -3.17
N THR A 7 -37.86 -0.22 -3.81
CA THR A 7 -37.63 -0.45 -5.24
C THR A 7 -36.78 -1.70 -5.44
N LYS A 8 -37.42 -2.78 -5.91
CA LYS A 8 -36.77 -4.02 -6.38
C LYS A 8 -36.00 -3.73 -7.68
N ASN A 9 -34.68 -3.86 -7.63
CA ASN A 9 -33.83 -4.03 -8.80
C ASN A 9 -32.89 -5.22 -8.57
N ASN A 10 -32.89 -6.19 -9.49
CA ASN A 10 -32.26 -7.51 -9.38
C ASN A 10 -30.71 -7.52 -9.44
N ASN A 11 -30.06 -6.45 -8.98
CA ASN A 11 -28.62 -6.38 -8.67
C ASN A 11 -28.33 -5.20 -7.69
N ALA A 12 -29.29 -4.88 -6.83
CA ALA A 12 -29.18 -3.76 -5.91
C ALA A 12 -28.33 -4.14 -4.70
N HIS A 13 -27.04 -3.76 -4.71
CA HIS A 13 -26.27 -3.66 -3.49
C HIS A 13 -27.05 -2.82 -2.47
N TYR A 14 -27.53 -3.44 -1.39
CA TYR A 14 -28.34 -2.78 -0.37
C TYR A 14 -27.49 -1.69 0.31
N VAL A 15 -27.93 -0.45 0.21
CA VAL A 15 -27.27 0.69 0.86
C VAL A 15 -28.04 1.00 2.13
N GLN A 16 -27.38 0.88 3.28
CA GLN A 16 -27.97 1.21 4.57
C GLN A 16 -27.44 2.55 5.06
N LYS A 17 -28.35 3.42 5.51
CA LYS A 17 -27.98 4.67 6.19
C LYS A 17 -27.73 4.37 7.66
N MET A 18 -26.50 4.64 8.13
CA MET A 18 -26.05 4.37 9.48
C MET A 18 -25.49 5.63 10.13
N ARG A 19 -25.69 5.80 11.43
CA ARG A 19 -25.12 6.92 12.19
C ARG A 19 -23.67 6.62 12.57
N ALA A 20 -22.76 7.56 12.30
CA ALA A 20 -21.35 7.39 12.65
C ALA A 20 -21.12 7.50 14.17
N LYS A 21 -20.47 6.50 14.75
CA LYS A 21 -19.92 6.50 16.11
C LYS A 21 -18.40 6.42 16.03
N LEU A 22 -17.73 7.48 16.49
CA LEU A 22 -16.27 7.57 16.41
C LEU A 22 -15.63 6.92 17.64
N PHE A 23 -14.62 6.08 17.40
CA PHE A 23 -13.77 5.51 18.44
C PHE A 23 -12.38 6.13 18.36
N ASP A 24 -11.82 6.52 19.51
CA ASP A 24 -10.44 7.01 19.61
C ASP A 24 -9.45 5.84 19.64
N ILE A 25 -9.44 5.11 18.52
CA ILE A 25 -8.55 3.96 18.29
C ILE A 25 -7.82 4.23 16.97
N GLU A 26 -6.48 4.19 17.02
CA GLU A 26 -5.61 4.23 15.85
C GLU A 26 -5.10 2.81 15.60
N ALA A 27 -5.63 2.16 14.55
CA ALA A 27 -5.26 0.80 14.17
C ALA A 27 -4.23 0.78 13.03
N ARG A 28 -3.95 1.94 12.41
CA ARG A 28 -3.19 2.07 11.14
C ARG A 28 -3.81 1.25 10.01
N LYS A 29 -5.11 0.96 10.14
CA LYS A 29 -5.93 0.20 9.20
C LYS A 29 -7.31 0.83 9.15
N LEU A 30 -7.94 0.71 8.00
CA LEU A 30 -9.28 1.22 7.78
C LEU A 30 -10.31 0.20 8.23
N ILE A 31 -10.61 0.20 9.53
CA ILE A 31 -11.55 -0.73 10.15
C ILE A 31 -12.84 0.01 10.53
N ALA A 32 -13.96 -0.61 10.21
CA ALA A 32 -15.27 -0.16 10.64
C ALA A 32 -15.99 -1.28 11.40
N ILE A 33 -16.68 -0.91 12.47
CA ILE A 33 -17.40 -1.84 13.33
C ILE A 33 -18.90 -1.76 13.00
N ILE A 34 -19.50 -2.91 12.66
CA ILE A 34 -20.92 -3.02 12.35
C ILE A 34 -21.60 -3.89 13.41
N HIS A 35 -22.84 -3.54 13.76
CA HIS A 35 -23.63 -4.39 14.64
C HIS A 35 -24.03 -5.69 13.92
N GLU A 36 -23.95 -6.85 14.59
CA GLU A 36 -24.18 -8.16 13.96
C GLU A 36 -25.53 -8.27 13.21
N ILE A 37 -26.58 -7.62 13.72
CA ILE A 37 -27.90 -7.59 13.06
C ILE A 37 -27.85 -6.84 11.73
N ASP A 38 -27.22 -5.66 11.68
CA ASP A 38 -27.13 -4.86 10.45
C ASP A 38 -26.20 -5.55 9.44
N ALA A 39 -25.13 -6.19 9.92
CA ALA A 39 -24.25 -6.98 9.07
C ALA A 39 -24.98 -8.15 8.40
N LYS A 40 -25.82 -8.88 9.17
CA LYS A 40 -26.69 -9.93 8.61
C LYS A 40 -27.67 -9.40 7.58
N GLU A 41 -28.28 -8.23 7.80
CA GLU A 41 -29.19 -7.58 6.85
C GLU A 41 -28.48 -7.15 5.55
N LEU A 42 -27.22 -6.71 5.65
CA LEU A 42 -26.38 -6.32 4.52
C LEU A 42 -25.64 -7.50 3.84
N GLY A 43 -25.72 -8.71 4.42
CA GLY A 43 -24.96 -9.88 3.96
C GLY A 43 -23.45 -9.76 4.15
N ILE A 44 -23.01 -8.99 5.14
CA ILE A 44 -21.59 -8.73 5.46
C ILE A 44 -21.13 -9.72 6.52
N MET A 45 -20.02 -10.40 6.27
CA MET A 45 -19.31 -11.25 7.23
C MET A 45 -18.13 -10.49 7.87
N PRO A 46 -17.58 -10.99 9.00
CA PRO A 46 -16.33 -10.45 9.52
C PRO A 46 -15.23 -10.49 8.45
N LEU A 47 -14.42 -9.44 8.39
CA LEU A 47 -13.34 -9.22 7.40
C LEU A 47 -13.81 -8.90 5.97
N ASP A 48 -15.12 -8.81 5.73
CA ASP A 48 -15.61 -8.36 4.43
C ASP A 48 -15.36 -6.87 4.23
N ARG A 49 -15.31 -6.48 2.95
CA ARG A 49 -15.17 -5.08 2.56
C ARG A 49 -16.50 -4.38 2.52
N ILE A 50 -16.51 -3.19 3.07
CA ILE A 50 -17.64 -2.27 2.99
C ILE A 50 -17.18 -0.95 2.43
N GLU A 51 -17.99 -0.36 1.56
CA GLU A 51 -17.81 1.01 1.11
C GLU A 51 -18.67 1.92 1.98
N ILE A 52 -18.01 2.92 2.57
CA ILE A 52 -18.64 3.95 3.38
C ILE A 52 -18.59 5.25 2.60
N TYR A 53 -19.76 5.81 2.31
CA TYR A 53 -19.92 7.10 1.67
C TYR A 53 -20.43 8.13 2.68
N CYS A 54 -19.76 9.28 2.73
CA CYS A 54 -20.23 10.43 3.49
C CYS A 54 -20.90 11.43 2.54
N PRO A 55 -22.22 11.65 2.64
CA PRO A 55 -22.92 12.61 1.77
C PRO A 55 -22.45 14.06 1.93
N ILE A 56 -21.95 14.42 3.11
CA ILE A 56 -21.52 15.80 3.44
C ILE A 56 -20.16 16.09 2.79
N THR A 57 -19.18 15.22 2.99
CA THR A 57 -17.83 15.41 2.42
C THR A 57 -17.73 14.89 0.98
N LYS A 58 -18.76 14.18 0.49
CA LYS A 58 -18.80 13.47 -0.80
C LYS A 58 -17.65 12.48 -1.00
N LYS A 59 -17.03 12.03 0.10
CA LYS A 59 -15.93 11.06 0.08
C LYS A 59 -16.44 9.64 0.23
N ARG A 60 -15.75 8.70 -0.44
CA ARG A 60 -15.93 7.25 -0.29
C ARG A 60 -14.65 6.66 0.26
N VAL A 61 -14.79 5.75 1.23
CA VAL A 61 -13.67 4.98 1.78
C VAL A 61 -14.07 3.52 1.81
N THR A 62 -13.17 2.64 1.38
CA THR A 62 -13.35 1.19 1.52
C THR A 62 -12.69 0.75 2.82
N THR A 63 -13.43 0.05 3.67
CA THR A 63 -12.98 -0.40 4.99
C THR A 63 -13.22 -1.88 5.17
N VAL A 64 -12.51 -2.50 6.10
CA VAL A 64 -12.74 -3.88 6.55
C VAL A 64 -13.74 -3.86 7.70
N ALA A 65 -14.77 -4.69 7.61
CA ALA A 65 -15.83 -4.79 8.62
C ALA A 65 -15.46 -5.76 9.74
N ASP A 66 -15.55 -5.28 10.98
CA ASP A 66 -15.57 -6.10 12.18
C ASP A 66 -16.97 -6.09 12.80
N LEU A 67 -17.39 -7.21 13.38
CA LEU A 67 -18.72 -7.33 13.96
C LEU A 67 -18.69 -7.13 15.48
N THR A 68 -19.74 -6.50 16.00
CA THR A 68 -19.95 -6.35 17.44
C THR A 68 -21.42 -6.51 17.80
N THR A 69 -21.69 -6.83 19.05
CA THR A 69 -23.04 -6.83 19.64
C THR A 69 -23.19 -5.74 20.72
N THR A 70 -22.09 -5.16 21.21
CA THR A 70 -22.09 -4.28 22.38
C THR A 70 -21.54 -2.89 22.09
N MET A 71 -20.58 -2.76 21.18
CA MET A 71 -19.85 -1.49 20.97
C MET A 71 -20.66 -0.46 20.16
N VAL A 72 -21.53 -0.91 19.26
CA VAL A 72 -22.38 -0.05 18.41
C VAL A 72 -23.81 -0.56 18.47
N LYS A 73 -24.81 0.32 18.38
CA LYS A 73 -26.23 -0.08 18.35
C LYS A 73 -26.65 -0.41 16.92
N LYS A 74 -27.84 -0.99 16.77
CA LYS A 74 -28.49 -1.15 15.47
C LYS A 74 -28.59 0.22 14.74
N ASN A 75 -28.28 0.25 13.45
CA ASN A 75 -28.14 1.44 12.60
C ASN A 75 -27.02 2.41 13.00
N GLU A 76 -26.06 1.99 13.83
CA GLU A 76 -24.82 2.73 14.09
C GLU A 76 -23.64 2.00 13.46
N ILE A 77 -22.71 2.77 12.90
CA ILE A 77 -21.43 2.26 12.40
C ILE A 77 -20.29 2.87 13.22
N GLY A 78 -19.46 2.00 13.76
CA GLY A 78 -18.26 2.36 14.49
C GLY A 78 -17.12 2.66 13.56
N LEU A 79 -16.45 3.80 13.72
CA LEU A 79 -15.30 4.17 12.89
C LEU A 79 -14.09 4.46 13.76
N PHE A 80 -12.97 3.85 13.40
CA PHE A 80 -11.68 4.19 13.97
C PHE A 80 -11.20 5.55 13.47
N LYS A 81 -10.20 6.11 14.16
CA LYS A 81 -9.67 7.44 13.89
C LYS A 81 -9.03 7.55 12.49
N ASP A 82 -8.49 6.45 12.00
CA ASP A 82 -7.92 6.36 10.65
C ASP A 82 -9.01 6.58 9.57
N VAL A 83 -10.15 5.92 9.71
CA VAL A 83 -11.29 6.02 8.77
C VAL A 83 -11.95 7.40 8.84
N SER A 84 -12.14 7.95 10.05
CA SER A 84 -12.76 9.26 10.22
C SER A 84 -11.89 10.39 9.65
N ARG A 85 -10.57 10.28 9.76
CA ARG A 85 -9.61 11.20 9.14
C ARG A 85 -9.71 11.18 7.62
N GLU A 86 -9.83 10.00 7.02
CA GLU A 86 -9.93 9.85 5.57
C GLU A 86 -11.26 10.40 5.03
N LEU A 87 -12.36 10.09 5.71
CA LEU A 87 -13.69 10.64 5.41
C LEU A 87 -13.81 12.15 5.71
N GLY A 88 -12.92 12.71 6.54
CA GLY A 88 -12.92 14.12 6.93
C GLY A 88 -14.03 14.50 7.91
N ILE A 89 -14.50 13.55 8.72
CA ILE A 89 -15.63 13.75 9.65
C ILE A 89 -15.13 13.99 11.07
N LYS A 90 -15.69 15.00 11.75
CA LYS A 90 -15.39 15.33 13.16
C LYS A 90 -16.55 15.06 14.11
N LYS A 91 -17.77 14.92 13.60
CA LYS A 91 -19.00 14.74 14.40
C LYS A 91 -19.94 13.71 13.75
N CYS A 92 -20.90 13.22 14.53
CA CYS A 92 -21.81 12.13 14.15
C CYS A 92 -22.79 12.53 13.05
N ASP A 93 -22.37 12.31 11.81
CA ASP A 93 -23.21 12.42 10.62
C ASP A 93 -23.75 11.05 10.18
N PHE A 94 -24.75 11.06 9.29
CA PHE A 94 -25.24 9.85 8.64
C PHE A 94 -24.31 9.46 7.49
N LEU A 95 -24.00 8.18 7.40
CA LEU A 95 -23.16 7.57 6.38
C LEU A 95 -23.96 6.52 5.62
N GLU A 96 -23.64 6.35 4.35
CA GLU A 96 -24.20 5.29 3.52
C GLU A 96 -23.19 4.15 3.46
N VAL A 97 -23.62 2.98 3.92
CA VAL A 97 -22.80 1.77 4.02
C VAL A 97 -23.36 0.72 3.08
N LYS A 98 -22.49 0.12 2.28
CA LYS A 98 -22.82 -1.02 1.42
C LYS A 98 -21.69 -2.04 1.42
N ALA A 99 -22.02 -3.30 1.15
CA ALA A 99 -21.02 -4.29 0.82
C ALA A 99 -20.28 -3.89 -0.46
N SER A 100 -18.95 -3.98 -0.44
CA SER A 100 -18.11 -3.73 -1.61
C SER A 100 -17.73 -5.07 -2.25
N PRO A 101 -17.94 -5.25 -3.57
CA PRO A 101 -17.53 -6.48 -4.23
C PRO A 101 -16.01 -6.65 -4.19
N GLN A 102 -15.56 -7.91 -4.28
CA GLN A 102 -14.14 -8.21 -4.40
C GLN A 102 -13.59 -7.56 -5.69
N PRO A 103 -12.43 -6.88 -5.64
CA PRO A 103 -11.76 -6.37 -6.82
C PRO A 103 -11.45 -7.48 -7.83
N GLU A 104 -11.49 -7.17 -9.12
CA GLU A 104 -11.13 -8.13 -10.18
C GLU A 104 -9.70 -8.63 -10.03
N SER A 105 -8.79 -7.80 -9.49
CA SER A 105 -7.41 -8.18 -9.17
C SER A 105 -7.29 -9.43 -8.28
N VAL A 106 -8.29 -9.73 -7.44
CA VAL A 106 -8.32 -10.97 -6.63
C VAL A 106 -8.40 -12.21 -7.51
N THR A 107 -9.09 -12.13 -8.66
CA THR A 107 -9.17 -13.24 -9.61
C THR A 107 -7.81 -13.49 -10.27
N TYR A 108 -7.05 -12.43 -10.57
CA TYR A 108 -5.70 -12.55 -11.11
C TYR A 108 -4.71 -13.08 -10.06
N ILE A 109 -4.87 -12.73 -8.78
CA ILE A 109 -4.10 -13.35 -7.70
C ILE A 109 -4.37 -14.86 -7.65
N LYS A 110 -5.65 -15.28 -7.74
CA LYS A 110 -6.02 -16.70 -7.80
C LYS A 110 -5.44 -17.40 -9.04
N LYS A 111 -5.43 -16.72 -10.20
CA LYS A 111 -4.79 -17.19 -11.43
C LYS A 111 -3.30 -17.47 -11.20
N LYS A 112 -2.57 -16.52 -10.59
CA LYS A 112 -1.15 -16.73 -10.24
C LYS A 112 -0.96 -17.83 -9.20
N MET A 113 -1.85 -17.97 -8.23
CA MET A 113 -1.82 -19.07 -7.25
C MET A 113 -1.93 -20.46 -7.91
N LYS A 114 -2.64 -20.56 -9.05
CA LYS A 114 -2.70 -21.79 -9.86
C LYS A 114 -1.45 -22.05 -10.71
N GLY A 115 -0.48 -21.13 -10.71
CA GLY A 115 0.75 -21.22 -11.51
C GLY A 115 0.58 -20.70 -12.94
N GLU A 116 -0.54 -20.04 -13.25
CA GLU A 116 -0.77 -19.46 -14.58
C GLU A 116 -0.02 -18.12 -14.74
N LYS A 117 0.39 -17.82 -15.98
CA LYS A 117 1.08 -16.57 -16.34
C LYS A 117 0.10 -15.39 -16.32
N LEU A 118 0.56 -14.26 -15.77
CA LEU A 118 -0.18 -13.01 -15.80
C LEU A 118 0.21 -12.14 -17.02
N SER A 119 -0.78 -11.47 -17.58
CA SER A 119 -0.61 -10.42 -18.58
C SER A 119 -0.23 -9.08 -17.93
N PHE A 120 0.21 -8.13 -18.75
CA PHE A 120 0.56 -6.80 -18.29
C PHE A 120 -0.63 -6.06 -17.68
N GLU A 121 -1.82 -6.22 -18.26
CA GLU A 121 -3.07 -5.60 -17.80
C GLU A 121 -3.46 -6.14 -16.42
N GLU A 122 -3.38 -7.46 -16.24
CA GLU A 122 -3.66 -8.14 -14.96
C GLU A 122 -2.70 -7.69 -13.86
N ILE A 123 -1.39 -7.61 -14.16
CA ILE A 123 -0.38 -7.13 -13.20
C ILE A 123 -0.60 -5.65 -12.87
N SER A 124 -0.87 -4.82 -13.88
CA SER A 124 -1.13 -3.39 -13.69
C SER A 124 -2.35 -3.14 -12.82
N GLU A 125 -3.39 -3.96 -12.97
CA GLU A 125 -4.58 -3.89 -12.12
C GLU A 125 -4.28 -4.28 -10.67
N ILE A 126 -3.51 -5.35 -10.44
CA ILE A 126 -3.06 -5.72 -9.09
C ILE A 126 -2.28 -4.56 -8.46
N VAL A 127 -1.27 -4.02 -9.15
CA VAL A 127 -0.44 -2.91 -8.63
C VAL A 127 -1.28 -1.69 -8.31
N ARG A 128 -2.18 -1.29 -9.21
CA ARG A 128 -3.10 -0.16 -9.02
C ARG A 128 -4.03 -0.36 -7.82
N ASP A 129 -4.55 -1.57 -7.63
CA ASP A 129 -5.43 -1.86 -6.51
C ASP A 129 -4.69 -1.92 -5.17
N ILE A 130 -3.41 -2.34 -5.15
CA ILE A 130 -2.53 -2.17 -3.98
C ILE A 130 -2.29 -0.68 -3.70
N GLY A 131 -2.00 0.11 -4.74
CA GLY A 131 -1.78 1.56 -4.64
C GLY A 131 -2.98 2.28 -4.02
N LYS A 132 -4.19 1.91 -4.46
CA LYS A 132 -5.48 2.48 -4.00
C LYS A 132 -6.04 1.88 -2.70
N ASN A 133 -5.28 1.04 -1.99
CA ASN A 133 -5.75 0.34 -0.77
C ASN A 133 -7.02 -0.50 -1.00
N LYS A 134 -7.24 -0.98 -2.23
CA LYS A 134 -8.35 -1.86 -2.54
C LYS A 134 -8.04 -3.31 -2.20
N LEU A 135 -6.76 -3.69 -2.16
CA LEU A 135 -6.32 -5.01 -1.72
C LEU A 135 -5.88 -4.96 -0.25
N ASP A 136 -6.26 -5.98 0.52
CA ASP A 136 -5.95 -6.11 1.95
C ASP A 136 -4.69 -6.96 2.12
N GLU A 137 -4.11 -6.95 3.32
CA GLU A 137 -2.88 -7.66 3.65
C GLU A 137 -2.96 -9.15 3.34
N ILE A 138 -4.15 -9.76 3.47
CA ILE A 138 -4.36 -11.18 3.15
C ILE A 138 -4.12 -11.44 1.66
N GLU A 139 -4.71 -10.64 0.78
CA GLU A 139 -4.59 -10.83 -0.67
C GLU A 139 -3.19 -10.47 -1.17
N ILE A 140 -2.60 -9.40 -0.63
CA ILE A 140 -1.20 -9.03 -0.93
C ILE A 140 -0.27 -10.18 -0.50
N SER A 141 -0.47 -10.74 0.69
CA SER A 141 0.31 -11.89 1.16
C SER A 141 0.10 -13.14 0.30
N ALA A 142 -1.13 -13.39 -0.15
CA ALA A 142 -1.45 -14.51 -1.05
C ALA A 142 -0.76 -14.35 -2.41
N PHE A 143 -0.78 -13.13 -2.98
CA PHE A 143 -0.06 -12.80 -4.20
C PHE A 143 1.45 -13.03 -4.04
N MET A 144 2.04 -12.51 -2.97
CA MET A 144 3.46 -12.68 -2.70
C MET A 144 3.86 -14.15 -2.49
N ALA A 145 3.02 -14.93 -1.81
CA ALA A 145 3.22 -16.36 -1.66
C ALA A 145 3.14 -17.09 -3.02
N ALA A 146 2.19 -16.72 -3.88
CA ALA A 146 2.07 -17.26 -5.22
C ALA A 146 3.31 -16.96 -6.08
N VAL A 147 3.80 -15.71 -6.06
CA VAL A 147 5.02 -15.30 -6.76
C VAL A 147 6.25 -16.01 -6.20
N TYR A 148 6.31 -16.23 -4.88
CA TYR A 148 7.42 -16.97 -4.27
C TYR A 148 7.45 -18.45 -4.69
N ILE A 149 6.29 -19.10 -4.81
CA ILE A 149 6.18 -20.52 -5.16
C ILE A 149 6.40 -20.74 -6.66
N HIS A 150 5.74 -19.93 -7.50
CA HIS A 150 5.71 -20.14 -8.96
C HIS A 150 6.72 -19.28 -9.73
N GLY A 151 7.28 -18.24 -9.10
CA GLY A 151 8.18 -17.29 -9.73
C GLY A 151 7.49 -16.34 -10.72
N PHE A 152 8.28 -15.46 -11.31
CA PHE A 152 7.91 -14.70 -12.50
C PHE A 152 8.81 -15.10 -13.66
N ASP A 153 8.24 -15.14 -14.87
CA ASP A 153 9.05 -15.14 -16.07
C ASP A 153 9.55 -13.72 -16.41
N LEU A 154 10.33 -13.60 -17.49
CA LEU A 154 10.94 -12.32 -17.87
C LEU A 154 9.88 -11.29 -18.29
N ASP A 155 8.80 -11.73 -18.93
CA ASP A 155 7.73 -10.84 -19.39
C ASP A 155 6.89 -10.34 -18.21
N GLU A 156 6.58 -11.22 -17.26
CA GLU A 156 5.89 -10.88 -16.01
C GLU A 156 6.75 -9.95 -15.17
N THR A 157 8.07 -10.20 -15.08
CA THR A 157 9.00 -9.33 -14.36
C THR A 157 9.03 -7.94 -14.99
N THR A 158 9.15 -7.87 -16.32
CA THR A 158 9.14 -6.59 -17.06
C THR A 158 7.81 -5.87 -16.88
N SER A 159 6.70 -6.61 -16.91
CA SER A 159 5.35 -6.08 -16.70
C SER A 159 5.16 -5.51 -15.30
N MET A 160 5.64 -6.22 -14.28
CA MET A 160 5.61 -5.78 -12.89
C MET A 160 6.44 -4.50 -12.69
N THR A 161 7.67 -4.48 -13.21
CA THR A 161 8.53 -3.29 -13.14
C THR A 161 7.87 -2.08 -13.81
N ARG A 162 7.26 -2.28 -14.99
CA ARG A 162 6.57 -1.21 -15.72
C ARG A 162 5.32 -0.73 -14.97
N ALA A 163 4.55 -1.63 -14.38
CA ALA A 163 3.37 -1.28 -13.58
C ALA A 163 3.75 -0.44 -12.36
N LEU A 164 4.79 -0.82 -11.62
CA LEU A 164 5.31 -0.05 -10.49
C LEU A 164 5.79 1.35 -10.89
N LEU A 165 6.47 1.46 -12.04
CA LEU A 165 6.93 2.74 -12.58
C LEU A 165 5.78 3.70 -12.94
N LEU A 166 4.65 3.16 -13.41
CA LEU A 166 3.49 3.96 -13.81
C LEU A 166 2.65 4.44 -12.63
N ASP A 167 2.67 3.74 -11.50
CA ASP A 167 1.92 4.12 -10.29
C ASP A 167 2.63 5.20 -9.46
N GLY A 168 3.97 5.23 -9.50
CA GLY A 168 4.79 6.14 -8.70
C GLY A 168 5.19 7.44 -9.41
N LYS A 169 5.77 8.38 -8.63
CA LYS A 169 6.32 9.63 -9.19
C LYS A 169 7.62 9.36 -9.93
N GLN A 170 7.88 10.13 -10.98
CA GLN A 170 9.09 10.03 -11.78
C GLN A 170 10.00 11.23 -11.55
N LEU A 171 11.26 10.96 -11.20
CA LEU A 171 12.31 11.96 -11.11
C LEU A 171 12.98 12.10 -12.48
N LYS A 172 12.81 13.24 -13.13
CA LYS A 172 13.48 13.56 -14.39
C LYS A 172 14.70 14.46 -14.13
N ILE A 173 15.87 13.96 -14.47
CA ILE A 173 17.15 14.70 -14.44
C ILE A 173 17.49 15.06 -15.87
N GLU A 174 17.81 16.33 -16.10
CA GLU A 174 18.08 16.83 -17.46
C GLU A 174 19.50 16.53 -17.93
N LYS A 175 20.43 16.37 -16.99
CA LYS A 175 21.84 16.12 -17.26
C LYS A 175 22.12 14.62 -17.44
N THR A 176 23.05 14.30 -18.33
CA THR A 176 23.42 12.91 -18.69
C THR A 176 24.94 12.73 -18.64
N PRO A 177 25.46 11.50 -18.42
CA PRO A 177 24.73 10.27 -18.15
C PRO A 177 24.19 10.18 -16.71
N VAL A 178 22.95 9.70 -16.56
CA VAL A 178 22.37 9.34 -15.26
C VAL A 178 22.70 7.89 -14.98
N VAL A 179 23.30 7.62 -13.82
CA VAL A 179 23.73 6.29 -13.41
C VAL A 179 23.20 5.97 -12.02
N ASP A 180 22.90 4.71 -11.75
CA ASP A 180 22.54 4.24 -10.42
C ASP A 180 23.39 3.01 -10.08
N LYS A 181 23.64 2.85 -8.78
CA LYS A 181 24.24 1.66 -8.19
C LYS A 181 23.21 1.06 -7.26
N HIS A 182 22.83 -0.20 -7.51
CA HIS A 182 22.00 -0.95 -6.58
C HIS A 182 22.77 -2.13 -5.99
N CYS A 183 22.38 -2.56 -4.80
CA CYS A 183 22.84 -3.81 -4.21
C CYS A 183 21.68 -4.53 -3.54
N ILE A 184 21.53 -5.83 -3.82
CA ILE A 184 20.48 -6.70 -3.25
C ILE A 184 20.55 -6.72 -1.70
N GLY A 185 21.72 -6.41 -1.13
CA GLY A 185 21.91 -6.30 0.31
C GLY A 185 22.28 -7.65 0.95
N GLY A 186 21.99 -7.78 2.25
CA GLY A 186 22.39 -8.95 3.07
C GLY A 186 23.79 -8.84 3.69
N ILE A 187 24.57 -7.86 3.25
CA ILE A 187 25.87 -7.42 3.81
C ILE A 187 25.84 -5.91 4.04
N ASN A 188 26.77 -5.38 4.84
CA ASN A 188 26.76 -3.97 5.27
C ASN A 188 26.72 -2.98 4.09
N GLY A 189 25.77 -2.04 4.09
CA GLY A 189 25.48 -1.11 2.99
C GLY A 189 26.49 0.03 2.75
N ARG A 190 27.73 -0.09 3.25
CA ARG A 190 28.71 1.00 3.27
C ARG A 190 29.35 1.31 1.93
N ALA A 191 29.35 0.36 0.98
CA ALA A 191 29.97 0.55 -0.34
C ALA A 191 29.36 1.73 -1.11
N THR A 192 28.06 2.00 -0.93
CA THR A 192 27.37 3.12 -1.60
C THR A 192 27.96 4.48 -1.24
N MET A 193 28.40 4.65 0.02
CA MET A 193 29.01 5.89 0.51
C MET A 193 30.33 6.22 -0.19
N ILE A 194 31.01 5.22 -0.76
CA ILE A 194 32.28 5.37 -1.46
C ILE A 194 32.03 5.49 -2.97
N VAL A 195 31.17 4.63 -3.53
CA VAL A 195 30.91 4.57 -4.97
C VAL A 195 30.23 5.85 -5.47
N VAL A 196 29.25 6.39 -4.73
CA VAL A 196 28.49 7.57 -5.18
C VAL A 196 29.41 8.80 -5.37
N PRO A 197 30.28 9.18 -4.41
CA PRO A 197 31.23 10.27 -4.61
C PRO A 197 32.23 10.04 -5.76
N ILE A 198 32.74 8.81 -5.93
CA ILE A 198 33.68 8.50 -7.02
C ILE A 198 33.02 8.72 -8.38
N VAL A 199 31.80 8.21 -8.54
CA VAL A 199 31.03 8.33 -9.78
C VAL A 199 30.63 9.79 -10.05
N ALA A 200 30.24 10.54 -9.01
CA ALA A 200 29.97 11.97 -9.14
C ALA A 200 31.23 12.76 -9.53
N ALA A 201 32.39 12.45 -8.93
CA ALA A 201 33.67 13.07 -9.28
C ALA A 201 34.14 12.75 -10.71
N ALA A 202 33.72 11.60 -11.26
CA ALA A 202 33.95 11.25 -12.66
C ALA A 202 33.03 12.00 -13.66
N GLY A 203 32.16 12.90 -13.18
CA GLY A 203 31.28 13.72 -14.01
C GLY A 203 29.94 13.09 -14.37
N CYS A 204 29.57 11.97 -13.74
CA CYS A 204 28.27 11.33 -13.93
C CYS A 204 27.23 11.85 -12.92
N TYR A 205 25.94 11.71 -13.25
CA TYR A 205 24.83 12.13 -12.39
C TYR A 205 24.21 10.92 -11.67
N ILE A 206 24.36 10.82 -10.34
CA ILE A 206 23.98 9.65 -9.54
C ILE A 206 22.99 10.00 -8.40
N PRO A 207 21.67 10.06 -8.70
CA PRO A 207 20.63 10.31 -7.71
C PRO A 207 20.32 9.05 -6.87
N LYS A 208 21.18 8.73 -5.89
CA LYS A 208 21.06 7.46 -5.18
C LYS A 208 20.00 7.50 -4.08
N THR A 209 18.88 6.82 -4.32
CA THR A 209 17.89 6.50 -3.28
C THR A 209 18.25 5.18 -2.59
N SER A 210 18.11 5.12 -1.27
CA SER A 210 18.32 3.90 -0.48
C SER A 210 17.24 3.74 0.58
N SER A 211 16.84 2.50 0.88
CA SER A 211 15.98 2.23 2.03
C SER A 211 16.77 2.32 3.34
N ARG A 212 16.05 2.43 4.46
CA ARG A 212 16.58 2.10 5.78
C ARG A 212 16.78 0.59 5.92
N ALA A 213 17.49 0.17 6.96
CA ALA A 213 17.71 -1.24 7.26
C ALA A 213 16.39 -2.05 7.30
N VAL A 214 16.32 -3.12 6.48
CA VAL A 214 15.22 -4.09 6.53
C VAL A 214 15.65 -5.36 7.28
N THR A 215 16.83 -5.90 6.95
CA THR A 215 17.39 -7.11 7.58
C THR A 215 18.81 -6.94 8.11
N SER A 216 19.48 -5.82 7.80
CA SER A 216 20.84 -5.49 8.27
C SER A 216 20.81 -4.69 9.57
N CYS A 217 21.96 -4.54 10.23
CA CYS A 217 22.08 -3.70 11.42
C CYS A 217 22.00 -2.19 11.11
N ALA A 218 22.44 -1.78 9.92
CA ALA A 218 22.34 -0.41 9.40
C ALA A 218 22.19 -0.44 7.88
N GLY A 219 21.28 0.37 7.34
CA GLY A 219 21.11 0.62 5.91
C GLY A 219 22.03 1.75 5.42
N THR A 220 22.09 1.93 4.10
CA THR A 220 22.84 3.06 3.52
C THR A 220 22.27 4.41 3.98
N ALA A 221 20.93 4.53 4.02
CA ALA A 221 20.28 5.75 4.49
C ALA A 221 20.58 6.04 5.97
N ASP A 222 20.58 5.01 6.82
CA ASP A 222 20.91 5.15 8.25
C ASP A 222 22.37 5.61 8.44
N ALA A 223 23.29 5.12 7.61
CA ALA A 223 24.69 5.54 7.66
C ALA A 223 24.90 6.98 7.15
N MET A 224 24.19 7.37 6.09
CA MET A 224 24.25 8.74 5.57
C MET A 224 23.63 9.74 6.55
N GLU A 225 22.56 9.37 7.26
CA GLU A 225 21.86 10.23 8.22
C GLU A 225 22.73 10.70 9.38
N VAL A 226 23.75 9.92 9.75
CA VAL A 226 24.74 10.32 10.76
C VAL A 226 25.57 11.53 10.28
N LEU A 227 25.75 11.69 8.97
CA LEU A 227 26.60 12.71 8.36
C LEU A 227 25.80 13.88 7.76
N ALA A 228 24.63 13.61 7.18
CA ALA A 228 23.81 14.63 6.53
C ALA A 228 22.32 14.25 6.52
N PRO A 229 21.40 15.23 6.38
CA PRO A 229 19.98 14.96 6.22
C PRO A 229 19.69 14.10 4.99
N VAL A 230 18.94 13.01 5.19
CA VAL A 230 18.56 12.06 4.12
C VAL A 230 17.12 12.20 3.66
N ASN A 231 16.31 12.99 4.37
CA ASN A 231 14.91 13.25 4.05
C ASN A 231 14.82 14.53 3.23
N LEU A 232 14.81 14.38 1.90
CA LEU A 232 14.79 15.48 0.94
C LEU A 232 13.60 15.35 -0.01
N SER A 233 13.06 16.48 -0.46
CA SER A 233 12.02 16.51 -1.49
C SER A 233 12.57 16.15 -2.88
N ILE A 234 11.69 15.79 -3.82
CA ILE A 234 12.06 15.47 -5.22
C ILE A 234 12.82 16.63 -5.86
N GLU A 235 12.38 17.86 -5.59
CA GLU A 235 12.97 19.08 -6.14
C GLU A 235 14.37 19.32 -5.59
N GLN A 236 14.58 19.06 -4.29
CA GLN A 236 15.89 19.13 -3.65
C GLN A 236 16.84 18.06 -4.22
N ILE A 237 16.35 16.83 -4.39
CA ILE A 237 17.12 15.73 -4.99
C ILE A 237 17.57 16.11 -6.40
N LYS A 238 16.66 16.64 -7.23
CA LYS A 238 16.99 17.11 -8.59
C LYS A 238 18.06 18.20 -8.55
N SER A 239 17.83 19.25 -7.77
CA SER A 239 18.73 20.41 -7.67
C SER A 239 20.15 20.03 -7.20
N ILE A 240 20.26 19.20 -6.16
CA ILE A 240 21.55 18.74 -5.64
C ILE A 240 22.26 17.86 -6.66
N THR A 241 21.54 16.93 -7.28
CA THR A 241 22.13 16.03 -8.29
C THR A 241 22.64 16.83 -9.49
N GLU A 242 21.88 17.81 -9.97
CA GLU A 242 22.30 18.63 -11.12
C GLU A 242 23.44 19.60 -10.79
N LYS A 243 23.56 20.06 -9.54
CA LYS A 243 24.63 20.97 -9.09
C LYS A 243 25.93 20.25 -8.72
N ILE A 244 25.84 19.13 -8.01
CA ILE A 244 26.98 18.44 -7.37
C ILE A 244 27.33 17.13 -8.08
N GLY A 245 26.41 16.56 -8.86
CA GLY A 245 26.59 15.29 -9.57
C GLY A 245 26.06 14.08 -8.82
N GLY A 246 25.91 14.12 -7.49
CA GLY A 246 25.41 12.96 -6.74
C GLY A 246 24.74 13.32 -5.44
N VAL A 247 23.79 12.47 -5.02
CA VAL A 247 23.12 12.59 -3.73
C VAL A 247 22.79 11.20 -3.18
N ILE A 248 22.82 11.04 -1.85
CA ILE A 248 22.39 9.82 -1.15
C ILE A 248 21.21 10.20 -0.26
N VAL A 249 20.03 9.66 -0.55
CA VAL A 249 18.79 9.99 0.17
C VAL A 249 18.01 8.75 0.58
N TRP A 250 17.11 8.93 1.55
CA TRP A 250 16.18 7.90 1.94
C TRP A 250 15.02 7.83 0.94
N GLY A 251 14.85 6.67 0.29
CA GLY A 251 13.80 6.45 -0.71
C GLY A 251 12.38 6.62 -0.15
N GLY A 252 12.13 6.23 1.10
CA GLY A 252 10.78 6.32 1.70
C GLY A 252 10.29 7.74 2.01
N ALA A 253 11.17 8.74 1.90
CA ALA A 253 10.77 10.15 1.91
C ALA A 253 10.14 10.60 0.58
N VAL A 254 10.33 9.81 -0.47
CA VAL A 254 10.06 10.17 -1.85
C VAL A 254 9.10 9.15 -2.43
N ASP A 255 7.92 9.61 -2.83
CA ASP A 255 6.83 8.77 -3.31
C ASP A 255 7.08 8.25 -4.76
N LEU A 256 8.23 7.61 -4.97
CA LEU A 256 8.72 7.12 -6.27
C LEU A 256 8.12 5.75 -6.64
N ALA A 257 7.85 4.90 -5.65
CA ALA A 257 7.25 3.57 -5.85
C ALA A 257 6.41 3.17 -4.61
N PRO A 258 5.28 3.83 -4.35
CA PRO A 258 4.49 3.62 -3.13
C PRO A 258 4.01 2.17 -2.93
N VAL A 259 3.73 1.48 -4.03
CA VAL A 259 3.30 0.08 -4.00
C VAL A 259 4.42 -0.86 -3.56
N ASP A 260 5.68 -0.56 -3.92
CA ASP A 260 6.83 -1.35 -3.51
C ASP A 260 6.98 -1.35 -1.98
N ASP A 261 6.86 -0.18 -1.34
CA ASP A 261 6.90 -0.06 0.12
C ASP A 261 5.80 -0.90 0.80
N LYS A 262 4.57 -0.89 0.25
CA LYS A 262 3.44 -1.70 0.77
C LYS A 262 3.70 -3.20 0.65
N ILE A 263 4.30 -3.64 -0.46
CA ILE A 263 4.68 -5.04 -0.67
C ILE A 263 5.79 -5.42 0.31
N ILE A 264 6.84 -4.59 0.43
CA ILE A 264 7.98 -4.81 1.34
C ILE A 264 7.52 -4.91 2.80
N ASP A 265 6.60 -4.07 3.24
CA ASP A 265 6.10 -4.08 4.61
C ASP A 265 5.32 -5.36 4.96
N ASN A 266 4.52 -5.88 4.02
CA ASN A 266 3.91 -7.21 4.16
C ASN A 266 4.97 -8.31 4.20
N CYS A 267 6.00 -8.21 3.36
CA CYS A 267 7.16 -9.10 3.32
C CYS A 267 7.86 -9.21 4.68
N LYS A 268 8.12 -8.06 5.33
CA LYS A 268 8.76 -8.00 6.65
C LYS A 268 7.94 -8.78 7.70
N ARG A 269 6.61 -8.65 7.67
CA ARG A 269 5.71 -9.34 8.62
C ARG A 269 5.72 -10.85 8.41
N CYS A 270 5.69 -11.32 7.17
CA CYS A 270 5.84 -12.75 6.86
C CYS A 270 7.17 -13.30 7.39
N LYS A 271 8.28 -12.55 7.27
CA LYS A 271 9.60 -12.98 7.79
C LYS A 271 9.70 -12.96 9.31
N GLN A 272 9.08 -11.99 9.99
CA GLN A 272 9.14 -11.89 11.45
C GLN A 272 8.56 -13.12 12.16
N LYS A 273 7.51 -13.74 11.59
CA LYS A 273 6.93 -14.99 12.13
C LYS A 273 7.81 -16.23 11.91
N GLY A 274 8.74 -16.19 10.95
CA GLY A 274 9.64 -17.30 10.61
C GLY A 274 10.99 -17.34 11.35
N LYS A 275 11.28 -16.38 12.25
CA LYS A 275 12.59 -16.26 12.93
C LYS A 275 12.99 -17.46 13.82
N ARG A 276 12.16 -18.51 13.96
CA ARG A 276 12.55 -19.75 14.64
C ARG A 276 13.13 -20.84 13.74
N ARG A 277 13.04 -20.79 12.41
CA ARG A 277 13.73 -21.75 11.51
C ARG A 277 13.63 -21.27 10.05
N ARG A 278 14.79 -20.98 9.45
CA ARG A 278 15.05 -20.67 8.03
C ARG A 278 14.71 -19.24 7.57
N LYS A 279 15.76 -18.55 7.10
CA LYS A 279 15.71 -17.24 6.44
C LYS A 279 14.87 -17.33 5.17
N VAL A 280 13.67 -16.77 5.19
CA VAL A 280 12.91 -16.51 3.97
C VAL A 280 13.61 -15.36 3.22
N ARG A 281 14.17 -15.66 2.04
CA ARG A 281 14.62 -14.65 1.07
C ARG A 281 13.39 -14.24 0.27
N CYS A 282 13.15 -12.95 0.20
CA CYS A 282 12.19 -12.38 -0.74
C CYS A 282 13.05 -11.57 -1.69
N ILE A 283 12.86 -11.85 -2.97
CA ILE A 283 13.59 -11.30 -4.12
C ILE A 283 13.25 -9.82 -4.23
#